data_AF-A0A7V3ME94-F1
#
_entry.id   AF-A0A7V3ME94-F1
#
_cell.length_a   1.000
_cell.length_b   1.000
_cell.length_c   1.000
_cell.angle_alpha   90.00
_cell.angle_beta   90.00
_cell.angle_gamma   90.00
#
_symmetry.space_group_name_H-M   'P 1'
#
loop_
_entity.id
_entity.type
_entity.pdbx_description
1 polymer ?
#
loop_
_entity_poly.entity_id
_entity_poly.type
_entity_poly.pdbx_seq_one_letter_code
_entity_poly.pdbx_strand_id
1 'polypeptide(L)'
;MSEQAKILAQMQTLVMDILRTGSASEEDEKQLDTFEALLEEQICFQPTPEGKYQSIGDEIAHLFFAKSDDEALRKMQAHSIDIEDFFGFAEYFYDEGEAEELVETIFTPNFKVQMAQRYQEMQK
;
A
#
# COMPACT_ATOMS: atom_id res chain seq x y z
N MET A 1 -13.86 -0.66 -1.18
CA MET A 1 -12.91 -1.56 -0.50
C MET A 1 -12.50 -2.67 -1.45
N SER A 2 -11.33 -2.45 -2.02
CA SER A 2 -10.52 -3.35 -2.84
C SER A 2 -10.13 -4.64 -2.09
N GLU A 3 -9.51 -5.59 -2.81
CA GLU A 3 -8.98 -6.81 -2.18
C GLU A 3 -7.77 -6.54 -1.29
N GLN A 4 -6.81 -5.74 -1.75
CA GLN A 4 -5.63 -5.38 -0.95
C GLN A 4 -6.02 -4.73 0.40
N ALA A 5 -6.96 -3.77 0.40
CA ALA A 5 -7.44 -3.16 1.64
C ALA A 5 -8.12 -4.17 2.59
N LYS A 6 -8.80 -5.19 2.05
CA LYS A 6 -9.40 -6.27 2.86
C LYS A 6 -8.32 -7.15 3.49
N ILE A 7 -7.29 -7.52 2.73
CA ILE A 7 -6.18 -8.35 3.20
C ILE A 7 -5.46 -7.63 4.36
N LEU A 8 -5.09 -6.36 4.16
CA LEU A 8 -4.44 -5.55 5.21
C LEU A 8 -5.31 -5.42 6.47
N ALA A 9 -6.62 -5.19 6.32
CA ALA A 9 -7.53 -5.12 7.46
C ALA A 9 -7.66 -6.46 8.21
N GLN A 10 -7.62 -7.58 7.49
CA GLN A 10 -7.66 -8.93 8.08
C GLN A 10 -6.36 -9.25 8.84
N MET A 11 -5.20 -8.91 8.27
CA MET A 11 -3.91 -9.00 8.95
C MET A 11 -3.91 -8.18 10.24
N GLN A 12 -4.34 -6.91 10.17
CA GLN A 12 -4.41 -6.04 11.35
C GLN A 12 -5.34 -6.62 12.43
N THR A 13 -6.47 -7.19 12.04
CA THR A 13 -7.41 -7.83 12.97
C THR A 13 -6.75 -9.01 13.69
N LEU A 14 -6.07 -9.88 12.94
CA LEU A 14 -5.37 -11.04 13.49
C LEU A 14 -4.26 -10.62 14.46
N VAL A 15 -3.44 -9.64 14.09
CA VAL A 15 -2.39 -9.08 14.95
C VAL A 15 -2.99 -8.49 16.24
N MET A 16 -4.08 -7.72 16.14
CA MET A 16 -4.74 -7.15 17.32
C MET A 16 -5.32 -8.22 18.25
N ASP A 17 -5.83 -9.31 17.69
CA ASP A 17 -6.33 -10.44 18.47
C ASP A 17 -5.19 -11.20 19.18
N ILE A 18 -4.04 -11.39 18.52
CA ILE A 18 -2.81 -11.93 19.15
C ILE A 18 -2.37 -11.04 20.30
N LEU A 19 -2.29 -9.72 20.09
CA LEU A 19 -1.89 -8.76 21.12
C LEU A 19 -2.88 -8.75 22.31
N ARG A 20 -4.18 -8.86 22.03
CA ARG A 20 -5.23 -8.91 23.05
C ARG A 20 -5.16 -10.19 23.89
N THR A 21 -4.88 -11.33 23.26
CA THR A 21 -4.80 -12.64 23.94
C THR A 21 -3.45 -12.87 24.61
N GLY A 22 -2.40 -12.18 24.14
CA GLY A 22 -1.03 -12.32 24.64
C GLY A 22 -0.34 -13.61 24.19
N SER A 23 -0.90 -14.30 23.19
CA SER A 23 -0.35 -15.55 22.65
C SER A 23 -0.64 -15.65 21.15
N ALA A 24 0.37 -16.04 20.37
CA ALA A 24 0.20 -16.45 18.99
C ALA A 24 0.24 -17.98 18.90
N SER A 25 -0.63 -18.56 18.08
CA SER A 25 -0.63 -19.99 17.74
C SER A 25 0.00 -20.24 16.37
N GLU A 26 0.38 -21.49 16.10
CA GLU A 26 0.85 -21.91 14.76
C GLU A 26 -0.21 -21.69 13.66
N GLU A 27 -1.49 -21.67 14.03
CA GLU A 27 -2.57 -21.38 13.10
C GLU A 27 -2.61 -19.88 12.74
N ASP A 28 -2.34 -19.00 13.71
CA ASP A 28 -2.27 -17.56 13.47
C ASP A 28 -1.07 -17.22 12.56
N GLU A 29 0.07 -17.88 12.77
CA GLU A 29 1.25 -17.75 11.91
C GLU A 29 0.93 -18.14 10.45
N LYS A 30 0.33 -19.33 10.23
CA LYS A 30 -0.07 -19.76 8.88
C LYS A 30 -1.08 -18.84 8.22
N GLN A 31 -1.98 -18.24 8.99
CA GLN A 31 -2.94 -17.28 8.46
C GLN A 31 -2.25 -15.98 8.05
N LEU A 32 -1.28 -15.49 8.82
CA LEU A 32 -0.45 -14.35 8.43
C LEU A 32 0.33 -14.64 7.14
N ASP A 33 1.03 -15.78 7.06
CA ASP A 33 1.74 -16.21 5.84
C ASP A 33 0.82 -16.25 4.62
N THR A 34 -0.41 -16.75 4.80
CA THR A 34 -1.40 -16.81 3.73
C THR A 34 -1.83 -15.42 3.28
N PHE A 35 -2.04 -14.49 4.22
CA PHE A 35 -2.38 -13.12 3.88
C PHE A 35 -1.24 -12.38 3.20
N GLU A 36 0.01 -12.59 3.62
CA GLU A 36 1.18 -12.02 2.96
C GLU A 36 1.31 -12.52 1.52
N ALA A 37 1.17 -13.83 1.28
CA ALA A 37 1.18 -14.38 -0.07
C ALA A 37 0.08 -13.77 -0.96
N LEU A 38 -1.13 -13.59 -0.43
CA LEU A 38 -2.23 -12.93 -1.16
C LEU A 38 -1.97 -11.43 -1.40
N LEU A 39 -1.23 -10.78 -0.50
CA LEU A 39 -0.85 -9.39 -0.62
C LEU A 39 0.21 -9.20 -1.73
N GLU A 40 1.18 -10.11 -1.83
CA GLU A 40 2.18 -10.12 -2.90
C GLU A 40 1.56 -10.28 -4.30
N GLU A 41 0.40 -10.94 -4.40
CA GLU A 41 -0.35 -11.05 -5.66
C GLU A 41 -1.03 -9.73 -6.09
N GLN A 42 -1.15 -8.75 -5.19
CA GLN A 42 -1.80 -7.48 -5.48
C GLN A 42 -0.92 -6.61 -6.39
N ILE A 43 -1.57 -5.80 -7.25
CA ILE A 43 -0.91 -5.05 -8.33
C ILE A 43 0.20 -4.13 -7.80
N CYS A 44 0.03 -3.53 -6.62
CA CYS A 44 1.05 -2.67 -6.01
C CYS A 44 2.36 -3.41 -5.69
N PHE A 45 2.32 -4.72 -5.46
CA PHE A 45 3.48 -5.56 -5.14
C PHE A 45 4.08 -6.24 -6.37
N GLN A 46 3.40 -6.15 -7.53
CA GLN A 46 3.91 -6.75 -8.76
C GLN A 46 5.15 -6.00 -9.28
N PRO A 47 6.10 -6.72 -9.91
CA PRO A 47 7.34 -6.13 -10.40
C PRO A 47 7.10 -5.13 -11.54
N THR A 48 8.00 -4.15 -11.66
CA THR A 48 7.99 -3.23 -12.80
C THR A 48 8.54 -3.90 -14.07
N PRO A 49 7.99 -3.60 -15.27
CA PRO A 49 8.49 -4.18 -16.52
C PRO A 49 9.96 -3.90 -16.80
N GLU A 50 10.48 -2.77 -16.32
CA GLU A 50 11.85 -2.29 -16.54
C GLU A 50 12.82 -2.72 -15.42
N GLY A 51 12.30 -3.25 -14.30
CA GLY A 51 13.09 -3.72 -13.16
C GLY A 51 13.84 -2.62 -12.39
N LYS A 52 13.52 -1.34 -12.63
CA LYS A 52 14.18 -0.20 -11.98
C LYS A 52 13.72 0.00 -10.52
N TYR A 53 12.48 -0.36 -10.24
CA TYR A 53 11.84 -0.27 -8.92
C TYR A 53 11.44 -1.66 -8.47
N GLN A 54 11.35 -1.86 -7.16
CA GLN A 54 11.04 -3.17 -6.56
C GLN A 54 9.64 -3.65 -6.97
N SER A 55 8.69 -2.72 -7.05
CA SER A 55 7.31 -2.99 -7.47
C SER A 55 6.69 -1.79 -8.19
N ILE A 56 5.51 -1.99 -8.78
CA ILE A 56 4.70 -0.92 -9.37
C ILE A 56 4.32 0.11 -8.30
N GLY A 57 3.98 -0.33 -7.08
CA GLY A 57 3.69 0.56 -5.96
C GLY A 57 4.92 1.39 -5.57
N ASP A 58 6.10 0.78 -5.51
CA ASP A 58 7.37 1.47 -5.21
C ASP A 58 7.70 2.54 -6.26
N GLU A 59 7.48 2.25 -7.54
CA GLU A 59 7.64 3.23 -8.62
C GLU A 59 6.68 4.43 -8.46
N ILE A 60 5.41 4.16 -8.13
CA ILE A 60 4.40 5.22 -7.92
C ILE A 60 4.77 6.07 -6.70
N ALA A 61 5.23 5.45 -5.61
CA ALA A 61 5.69 6.17 -4.43
C ALA A 61 6.87 7.10 -4.74
N HIS A 62 7.86 6.61 -5.52
CA HIS A 62 8.97 7.44 -5.98
C HIS A 62 8.52 8.63 -6.83
N LEU A 63 7.47 8.50 -7.64
CA LEU A 63 6.91 9.63 -8.39
C LEU A 63 6.33 10.69 -7.45
N PHE A 64 5.62 10.30 -6.40
CA PHE A 64 5.16 11.24 -5.39
C PHE A 64 6.32 11.87 -4.60
N PHE A 65 7.35 11.10 -4.25
CA PHE A 65 8.55 11.63 -3.58
C PHE A 65 9.28 12.65 -4.45
N ALA A 66 9.27 12.45 -5.77
CA ALA A 66 9.76 13.37 -6.77
C ALA A 66 8.78 14.52 -7.12
N LYS A 67 7.65 14.66 -6.40
CA LYS A 67 6.60 15.67 -6.63
C LYS A 67 5.99 15.62 -8.04
N SER A 68 5.98 14.44 -8.64
CA SER A 68 5.41 14.17 -9.97
C SER A 68 3.99 13.59 -9.84
N ASP A 69 3.14 14.26 -9.04
CA ASP A 69 1.83 13.74 -8.63
C ASP A 69 0.93 13.34 -9.81
N ASP A 70 0.87 14.15 -10.87
CA ASP A 70 0.04 13.84 -12.04
C ASP A 70 0.51 12.56 -12.76
N GLU A 71 1.81 12.32 -12.79
CA GLU A 71 2.38 11.11 -13.37
C GLU A 71 2.07 9.89 -12.50
N ALA A 72 2.23 10.03 -11.18
CA ALA A 72 1.86 9.01 -10.22
C ALA A 72 0.37 8.61 -10.37
N LEU A 73 -0.54 9.58 -10.39
CA LEU A 73 -1.97 9.34 -10.55
C LEU A 73 -2.32 8.71 -11.90
N ARG A 74 -1.69 9.15 -13.01
CA ARG A 74 -1.88 8.51 -14.33
C ARG A 74 -1.40 7.06 -14.32
N LYS A 75 -0.29 6.78 -13.64
CA LYS A 75 0.27 5.43 -13.56
C LYS A 75 -0.65 4.51 -12.74
N MET A 76 -1.21 5.01 -11.65
CA MET A 76 -2.25 4.30 -10.89
C MET A 76 -3.45 3.94 -11.78
N GLN A 77 -3.96 4.88 -12.58
CA GLN A 77 -5.07 4.60 -13.52
C GLN A 77 -4.69 3.56 -14.57
N ALA A 78 -3.47 3.65 -15.13
CA ALA A 78 -2.99 2.72 -16.15
C ALA A 78 -2.92 1.27 -15.62
N HIS A 79 -2.63 1.11 -14.33
CA HIS A 79 -2.55 -0.19 -13.67
C HIS A 79 -3.84 -0.56 -12.91
N SER A 80 -4.91 0.23 -13.01
CA SER A 80 -6.17 0.03 -12.28
C SER A 80 -5.99 -0.07 -10.75
N ILE A 81 -5.00 0.66 -10.20
CA ILE A 81 -4.75 0.74 -8.77
C ILE A 81 -5.69 1.78 -8.15
N ASP A 82 -6.45 1.41 -7.12
CA ASP A 82 -7.21 2.37 -6.33
C ASP A 82 -6.27 3.23 -5.47
N ILE A 83 -6.68 4.46 -5.18
CA ILE A 83 -5.88 5.35 -4.32
C ILE A 83 -5.80 4.85 -2.88
N GLU A 84 -6.85 4.20 -2.39
CA GLU A 84 -6.85 3.55 -1.08
C GLU A 84 -5.84 2.39 -1.04
N ASP A 85 -5.77 1.61 -2.12
CA ASP A 85 -4.79 0.52 -2.26
C ASP A 85 -3.37 1.03 -2.26
N PHE A 86 -3.08 2.07 -3.04
CA PHE A 86 -1.74 2.63 -3.07
C PHE A 86 -1.28 3.11 -1.69
N PHE A 87 -2.12 3.82 -0.95
CA PHE A 87 -1.72 4.32 0.37
C PHE A 87 -1.60 3.20 1.41
N GLY A 88 -2.45 2.18 1.35
CA GLY A 88 -2.28 0.98 2.18
C GLY A 88 -0.99 0.22 1.86
N PHE A 89 -0.61 0.15 0.57
CA PHE A 89 0.68 -0.38 0.16
C PHE A 89 1.83 0.44 0.75
N ALA A 90 1.79 1.77 0.61
CA ALA A 90 2.89 2.62 1.07
C ALA A 90 3.06 2.57 2.59
N GLU A 91 1.98 2.47 3.35
CA GLU A 91 2.03 2.31 4.81
C GLU A 91 2.64 0.96 5.22
N TYR A 92 2.34 -0.12 4.49
CA TYR A 92 2.88 -1.45 4.79
C TYR A 92 4.31 -1.63 4.28
N PHE A 93 4.63 -1.15 3.08
CA PHE A 93 5.89 -1.43 2.40
C PHE A 93 7.07 -0.59 2.92
N TYR A 94 6.77 0.57 3.50
CA TYR A 94 7.77 1.49 4.05
C TYR A 94 7.61 1.63 5.57
N ASP A 95 7.21 0.57 6.27
CA ASP A 95 6.90 0.57 7.71
C ASP A 95 8.14 0.52 8.63
N GLU A 96 9.35 0.61 8.06
CA GLU A 96 10.61 0.55 8.83
C GLU A 96 11.61 1.65 8.45
N GLY A 97 12.17 2.32 9.47
CA GLY A 97 13.39 3.12 9.37
C GLY A 97 13.22 4.46 8.63
N GLU A 98 14.23 4.84 7.83
CA GLU A 98 14.23 6.13 7.08
C GLU A 98 13.11 6.20 6.02
N ALA A 99 12.63 5.04 5.57
CA ALA A 99 11.52 4.94 4.63
C ALA A 99 10.17 5.33 5.28
N GLU A 100 9.97 4.95 6.55
CA GLU A 100 8.78 5.30 7.34
C GLU A 100 8.67 6.82 7.51
N GLU A 101 9.77 7.47 7.92
CA GLU A 101 9.80 8.93 8.09
C GLU A 101 9.47 9.67 6.79
N LEU A 102 9.95 9.16 5.65
CA LEU A 102 9.66 9.74 4.34
C LEU A 102 8.17 9.63 4.00
N VAL A 103 7.56 8.47 4.23
CA VAL A 103 6.12 8.24 4.03
C VAL A 103 5.28 9.12 4.95
N GLU A 104 5.61 9.20 6.24
CA GLU A 104 4.88 10.04 7.19
C GLU A 104 4.96 11.52 6.84
N THR A 105 6.12 11.97 6.35
CA THR A 105 6.35 13.38 5.98
C THR A 105 5.60 13.76 4.70
N ILE A 106 5.55 12.87 3.71
CA ILE A 106 4.99 13.17 2.39
C ILE A 106 3.51 12.79 2.35
N PHE A 107 3.14 11.59 2.77
CA PHE A 107 1.78 11.06 2.75
C PHE A 107 0.99 11.44 4.00
N THR A 108 1.03 12.74 4.34
CA THR A 108 0.21 13.31 5.40
C THR A 108 -1.29 13.08 5.13
N PRO A 109 -2.16 13.09 6.16
CA PRO A 109 -3.60 12.95 5.96
C PRO A 109 -4.19 13.96 4.96
N ASN A 110 -3.72 15.21 5.00
CA ASN A 110 -4.15 16.25 4.06
C ASN A 110 -3.71 15.95 2.62
N PHE A 111 -2.50 15.41 2.44
CA PHE A 111 -2.02 14.98 1.13
C PHE A 111 -2.87 13.85 0.58
N LYS A 112 -3.13 12.80 1.39
CA LYS A 112 -3.97 11.66 1.01
C LYS A 112 -5.36 12.09 0.54
N VAL A 113 -6.02 12.99 1.29
CA VAL A 113 -7.33 13.55 0.92
C VAL A 113 -7.28 14.33 -0.40
N GLN A 114 -6.26 15.17 -0.59
CA GLN A 114 -6.11 15.94 -1.83
C GLN A 114 -5.87 15.03 -3.04
N MET A 115 -5.01 14.02 -2.91
CA MET A 115 -4.74 13.09 -4.01
C MET A 115 -5.96 12.23 -4.33
N ALA A 116 -6.72 11.78 -3.32
CA ALA A 116 -7.97 11.06 -3.54
C ALA A 116 -8.99 11.89 -4.35
N GLN A 117 -9.13 13.18 -4.04
CA GLN A 117 -9.99 14.09 -4.80
C GLN A 117 -9.52 14.23 -6.25
N ARG A 118 -8.23 14.48 -6.47
CA ARG A 118 -7.65 14.60 -7.83
C ARG A 118 -7.82 13.30 -8.63
N TYR A 119 -7.60 12.15 -7.99
CA TYR A 119 -7.76 10.85 -8.63
C TYR A 119 -9.19 10.63 -9.14
N GLN A 120 -10.20 10.98 -8.32
CA GLN A 120 -11.61 10.92 -8.72
C GLN A 120 -11.96 11.91 -9.83
N GLU A 121 -11.38 13.12 -9.82
CA GLU A 121 -11.59 14.11 -10.87
C GLU A 121 -11.04 13.64 -12.22
N MET A 122 -9.91 12.94 -12.23
CA MET A 122 -9.30 12.38 -13.44
C MET A 122 -10.08 11.19 -14.05
N GLN A 123 -11.07 10.64 -13.34
CA GLN A 123 -11.92 9.54 -13.81
C GLN A 123 -13.23 10.04 -14.47
N LYS A 124 -13.50 11.35 -14.45
CA LYS A 124 -14.69 11.97 -15.05
C LYS A 124 -14.44 12.43 -16.48
#